data_AF-A0AAF3EK05-F1
#
_entry.id   AF-A0AAF3EK05-F1
#
_cell.length_a   1.000
_cell.length_b   1.000
_cell.length_c   1.000
_cell.angle_alpha   90.00
_cell.angle_beta   90.00
_cell.angle_gamma   90.00
#
_symmetry.space_group_name_H-M   'P 1'
#
loop_
_entity.id
_entity.type
_entity.pdbx_description
1 polymer ?
#
loop_
_entity_poly.entity_id
_entity_poly.type
_entity_poly.pdbx_seq_one_letter_code
_entity_poly.pdbx_strand_id
1 'polypeptide(L)'
;MCVDQALRRQGVDTASTKFLHDNARPHVAKITQQKIEEMGWEVLPHPPYSPDLAPSDYHLFGSMHHSLAEKKFKNRDERQVIDADGEYLLD
;
A
#
# COMPACT_ATOMS: atom_id res chain seq x y z
N MET A 1 15.51 7.90 1.24
CA MET A 1 16.06 6.58 1.60
C MET A 1 15.18 5.54 0.94
N CYS A 2 15.73 4.66 0.08
CA CYS A 2 14.90 3.66 -0.62
C CYS A 2 14.31 2.66 0.39
N VAL A 3 13.03 2.30 0.25
CA VAL A 3 12.30 1.42 1.20
C VAL A 3 13.04 0.08 1.39
N ASP A 4 13.56 -0.48 0.31
CA ASP A 4 14.43 -1.66 0.30
C ASP A 4 15.66 -1.51 1.24
N GLN A 5 16.34 -0.36 1.18
CA GLN A 5 17.52 -0.11 2.00
C GLN A 5 17.19 0.06 3.49
N ALA A 6 15.96 0.49 3.80
CA ALA A 6 15.45 0.56 5.17
C ALA A 6 15.10 -0.83 5.71
N LEU A 7 14.47 -1.68 4.90
CA LEU A 7 14.11 -3.05 5.27
C LEU A 7 15.35 -3.93 5.49
N ARG A 8 16.36 -3.83 4.62
CA ARG A 8 17.65 -4.53 4.78
C ARG A 8 18.37 -4.14 6.07
N ARG A 9 18.29 -2.86 6.48
CA ARG A 9 18.84 -2.38 7.76
C ARG A 9 18.15 -2.97 8.98
N GLN A 10 16.89 -3.36 8.85
CA GLN A 10 16.12 -4.03 9.89
C GLN A 10 16.33 -5.56 9.89
N GLY A 11 17.20 -6.09 9.03
CA GLY A 11 17.48 -7.52 8.93
C GLY A 11 16.36 -8.33 8.27
N VAL A 12 15.42 -7.66 7.58
CA VAL A 12 14.33 -8.32 6.87
C VAL A 12 14.86 -8.87 5.55
N ASP A 13 14.82 -10.20 5.39
CA ASP A 13 15.09 -10.84 4.11
C ASP A 13 13.86 -10.68 3.19
N THR A 14 13.99 -9.82 2.20
CA THR A 14 12.90 -9.53 1.25
C THR A 14 12.90 -10.45 0.04
N ALA A 15 13.85 -11.37 -0.10
CA ALA A 15 13.98 -12.25 -1.27
C ALA A 15 12.83 -13.26 -1.40
N SER A 16 12.03 -13.45 -0.36
CA SER A 16 10.84 -14.32 -0.34
C SER A 16 9.51 -13.56 -0.38
N THR A 17 9.55 -12.23 -0.56
CA THR A 17 8.35 -11.39 -0.54
C THR A 17 7.51 -11.60 -1.81
N LYS A 18 6.23 -11.89 -1.62
CA LYS A 18 5.22 -11.92 -2.67
C LYS A 18 4.52 -10.58 -2.76
N PHE A 19 4.51 -9.96 -3.93
CA PHE A 19 3.99 -8.64 -4.17
C PHE A 19 2.75 -8.71 -5.08
N LEU A 20 1.60 -8.25 -4.57
CA LEU A 20 0.35 -8.19 -5.32
C LEU A 20 0.00 -6.73 -5.61
N HIS A 21 -0.21 -6.39 -6.87
CA HIS A 21 -0.68 -5.09 -7.31
C HIS A 21 -1.56 -5.23 -8.57
N ASP A 22 -2.32 -4.18 -8.90
CA ASP A 22 -3.17 -4.15 -10.08
C ASP A 22 -2.38 -3.86 -11.37
N ASN A 23 -3.00 -4.08 -12.53
CA ASN A 23 -2.35 -3.89 -13.84
C ASN A 23 -2.34 -2.42 -14.31
N ALA A 24 -2.39 -1.44 -13.40
CA ALA A 24 -2.31 -0.04 -13.78
C ALA A 24 -1.03 0.27 -14.55
N ARG A 25 -1.10 1.20 -15.51
CA ARG A 25 0.01 1.56 -16.40
C ARG A 25 1.34 1.86 -15.68
N PRO A 26 1.36 2.59 -14.54
CA PRO A 26 2.59 2.82 -13.80
C PRO A 26 3.20 1.54 -13.20
N HIS A 27 2.37 0.56 -12.83
CA HIS A 27 2.83 -0.66 -12.18
C HIS A 27 3.39 -1.68 -13.16
N VAL A 28 2.82 -1.75 -14.37
CA VAL A 28 3.36 -2.58 -15.46
C VAL A 28 4.48 -1.90 -16.25
N ALA A 29 4.82 -0.65 -15.94
CA ALA A 29 5.89 0.06 -16.62
C ALA A 29 7.24 -0.62 -16.37
N LYS A 30 8.11 -0.62 -17.39
CA LYS A 30 9.43 -1.30 -17.35
C LYS A 30 10.29 -0.86 -16.17
N ILE A 31 10.31 0.44 -15.88
CA ILE A 31 11.09 1.00 -14.76
C ILE A 31 10.63 0.42 -13.43
N THR A 32 9.31 0.26 -13.25
CA THR A 32 8.72 -0.31 -12.04
C THR A 32 9.05 -1.79 -11.91
N GLN A 33 8.91 -2.57 -12.99
CA GLN A 33 9.25 -4.00 -12.99
C GLN A 33 10.73 -4.24 -12.66
N GLN A 34 11.64 -3.47 -13.29
CA GLN A 34 13.07 -3.54 -12.99
C GLN A 34 13.35 -3.26 -11.51
N LYS A 35 12.64 -2.29 -10.92
CA LYS A 35 12.83 -1.97 -9.52
C LYS A 35 12.33 -3.09 -8.59
N ILE A 36 11.23 -3.75 -8.95
CA ILE A 36 10.70 -4.90 -8.20
C ILE A 36 11.67 -6.09 -8.28
N GLU A 37 12.26 -6.34 -9.44
CA GLU A 37 13.31 -7.35 -9.62
C GLU A 37 14.56 -7.06 -8.78
N GLU A 38 15.03 -5.81 -8.75
CA GLU A 38 16.15 -5.39 -7.88
C GLU A 38 15.87 -5.64 -6.38
N MET A 39 14.61 -5.53 -5.97
CA MET A 39 14.18 -5.79 -4.59
C MET A 39 14.06 -7.30 -4.29
N GLY A 40 14.09 -8.14 -5.32
CA GLY A 40 13.98 -9.60 -5.21
C GLY A 40 12.56 -10.08 -4.89
N TRP A 41 11.54 -9.30 -5.26
CA TRP A 41 10.14 -9.65 -4.95
C TRP A 41 9.50 -10.45 -6.08
N GLU A 42 8.69 -11.45 -5.72
CA GLU A 42 7.88 -12.23 -6.66
C GLU A 42 6.55 -11.49 -6.91
N VAL A 43 6.30 -11.05 -8.14
CA VAL A 43 5.01 -10.43 -8.50
C VAL A 43 3.96 -11.52 -8.71
N LEU A 44 2.86 -11.44 -7.95
CA LEU A 44 1.73 -12.34 -8.11
C LEU A 44 0.87 -11.95 -9.33
N PRO A 45 0.38 -12.92 -10.12
CA PRO A 45 -0.48 -12.63 -11.25
C PRO A 45 -1.80 -12.02 -10.78
N HIS A 46 -2.16 -10.87 -11.36
CA HIS A 46 -3.44 -10.22 -11.11
C HIS A 46 -4.25 -10.14 -12.42
N PRO A 47 -5.48 -10.66 -12.47
CA PRO A 47 -6.31 -10.57 -13.67
C PRO A 47 -6.83 -9.13 -13.92
N PRO A 48 -7.09 -8.73 -15.17
CA PRO A 48 -7.70 -7.44 -15.47
C PRO A 48 -9.06 -7.26 -14.79
N TYR A 49 -9.37 -6.03 -14.37
CA TYR A 49 -10.67 -5.63 -13.81
C TYR A 49 -11.16 -6.49 -12.62
N SER A 50 -10.25 -6.92 -11.75
CA SER A 50 -10.57 -7.82 -10.63
C SER A 50 -10.31 -7.19 -9.25
N PRO A 51 -10.99 -6.08 -8.91
CA PRO A 51 -10.85 -5.42 -7.61
C PRO A 51 -11.29 -6.32 -6.45
N ASP A 52 -12.18 -7.29 -6.69
CA ASP A 52 -12.60 -8.30 -5.73
C ASP A 52 -11.45 -9.23 -5.30
N LEU A 53 -10.41 -9.36 -6.13
CA LEU A 53 -9.21 -10.15 -5.83
C LEU A 53 -8.09 -9.33 -5.19
N ALA A 54 -8.24 -8.01 -5.10
CA ALA A 54 -7.28 -7.13 -4.45
C ALA A 54 -7.69 -6.92 -2.97
N PRO A 55 -6.91 -7.41 -1.99
CA PRO A 55 -7.24 -7.24 -0.57
C PRO A 55 -7.36 -5.77 -0.15
N SER A 56 -6.60 -4.87 -0.80
CA SER A 56 -6.72 -3.43 -0.59
C SER A 56 -8.11 -2.91 -0.97
N ASP A 57 -8.63 -3.32 -2.12
CA ASP A 57 -9.89 -2.82 -2.66
C ASP A 57 -11.10 -3.47 -1.98
N TYR A 58 -11.06 -4.79 -1.83
CA TYR A 58 -12.17 -5.55 -1.22
C TYR A 58 -12.31 -5.29 0.29
N HIS A 59 -11.21 -5.20 1.03
CA HIS A 59 -11.26 -5.16 2.50
C HIS A 59 -10.87 -3.80 3.07
N LEU A 60 -9.64 -3.35 2.79
CA LEU A 60 -9.08 -2.15 3.44
C LEU A 60 -9.87 -0.89 3.08
N PHE A 61 -10.10 -0.64 1.79
CA PHE A 61 -10.81 0.55 1.33
C PHE A 61 -12.30 0.54 1.68
N GLY A 62 -12.92 -0.64 1.80
CA GLY A 62 -14.30 -0.75 2.32
C GLY A 62 -14.40 -0.26 3.76
N SER A 63 -13.52 -0.74 4.64
CA SER A 63 -13.44 -0.29 6.04
C SER A 63 -13.09 1.20 6.14
N MET A 64 -12.11 1.65 5.34
CA MET A 64 -11.71 3.05 5.29
C MET A 64 -12.86 3.97 4.84
N HIS A 65 -13.62 3.58 3.81
CA HIS A 65 -14.76 4.33 3.32
C HIS A 65 -15.80 4.54 4.43
N HIS A 66 -16.10 3.50 5.21
CA HIS A 66 -17.03 3.61 6.34
C HIS A 66 -16.53 4.62 7.39
N SER A 67 -15.25 4.51 7.78
CA SER A 67 -14.63 5.40 8.77
C SER A 67 -14.48 6.85 8.30
N LEU A 68 -14.49 7.10 6.99
CA LEU A 68 -14.32 8.43 6.40
C LEU A 68 -15.63 9.07 5.92
N ALA A 69 -16.74 8.33 5.85
CA ALA A 69 -17.98 8.76 5.20
C ALA A 69 -18.53 10.10 5.71
N GLU A 70 -18.36 10.41 6.99
CA GLU A 70 -18.87 11.63 7.63
C GLU A 70 -17.78 12.66 7.95
N LYS A 71 -16.52 12.37 7.62
CA LYS A 71 -15.39 13.25 7.92
C LYS A 71 -15.20 14.27 6.79
N LYS A 72 -15.13 15.55 7.16
CA LYS A 72 -14.77 16.65 6.24
C LYS A 72 -13.41 17.20 6.63
N PHE A 73 -12.49 17.22 5.67
CA PHE A 73 -11.14 17.74 5.85
C PHE A 73 -11.02 19.08 5.13
N LYS A 74 -10.50 20.11 5.80
CA LYS A 74 -10.33 21.45 5.20
C LYS A 74 -9.03 21.56 4.41
N ASN A 75 -8.02 20.80 4.78
CA ASN A 75 -6.71 20.77 4.12
C ASN A 75 -6.13 19.34 4.14
N ARG A 76 -4.94 19.18 3.55
CA ARG A 76 -4.27 17.87 3.46
C ARG A 76 -3.78 17.38 4.81
N ASP A 77 -3.36 18.29 5.69
CA ASP A 77 -2.70 17.99 6.96
C ASP A 77 -3.69 17.50 8.02
N GLU A 78 -4.97 17.85 7.86
CA GLU A 78 -6.11 17.36 8.66
C GLU A 78 -6.53 15.92 8.33
N ARG A 79 -5.99 15.28 7.26
CA ARG A 79 -6.33 13.88 6.89
C ARG A 79 -5.75 12.82 7.84
N GLN A 80 -5.41 13.19 9.07
CA GLN A 80 -4.89 12.26 10.07
C GLN A 80 -6.03 11.42 10.64
N VAL A 81 -5.81 10.11 10.65
CA VAL A 81 -6.75 9.13 11.17
C VAL A 81 -6.72 9.24 12.70
N ILE A 82 -7.79 9.74 13.28
CA ILE A 82 -8.10 9.57 14.70
C ILE A 82 -8.40 8.10 14.97
N ASP A 83 -7.69 7.51 15.93
CA ASP A 83 -7.99 6.19 16.45
C ASP A 83 -9.37 6.20 17.14
N ALA A 84 -10.00 5.02 17.28
CA ALA A 84 -11.37 4.86 17.77
C ALA A 84 -11.59 5.34 19.22
N ASP A 85 -10.51 5.63 19.91
CA ASP A 85 -10.37 6.09 21.30
C ASP A 85 -10.06 7.60 21.40
N GLY A 86 -9.89 8.31 20.28
CA GLY A 86 -9.84 9.76 20.26
C GLY A 86 -8.58 10.39 20.88
N GLU A 87 -7.50 9.62 21.04
CA GLU A 87 -6.21 10.15 21.47
C GLU A 87 -5.38 10.57 20.24
N TYR A 88 -4.86 11.80 20.29
CA TYR A 88 -3.87 12.28 19.32
C TYR A 88 -2.52 11.61 19.63
N LEU A 89 -1.97 10.85 18.69
CA LEU A 89 -0.56 10.47 18.75
C LEU A 89 0.30 11.74 18.61
N LEU A 90 0.89 12.18 19.72
CA LEU A 90 1.99 13.15 19.74
C LEU A 90 3.31 12.38 19.71
N ASP A 91 4.08 12.61 18.65
CA ASP A 91 5.48 12.24 18.35
C ASP A 91 6.02 10.87 18.82
#